data_AF-A0A357Z6J6-F1
#
_entry.id   AF-A0A357Z6J6-F1
#
_cell.length_a   1.000
_cell.length_b   1.000
_cell.length_c   1.000
_cell.angle_alpha   90.00
_cell.angle_beta   90.00
_cell.angle_gamma   90.00
#
_symmetry.space_group_name_H-M   'P 1'
#
loop_
_entity.id
_entity.type
_entity.pdbx_description
1 polymer ?
#
loop_
_entity_poly.entity_id
_entity_poly.type
_entity_poly.pdbx_seq_one_letter_code
_entity_poly.pdbx_strand_id
1 'polypeptide(L)'
;MELVIKHIGNLFNTIHAHPWDTIEKIPQSGGDRVYFRIIQGEQSWIATYSLNIRESETFVYFADHFYEKGLPVPKVLAMSADKTIYLQQDLGRVSLLDVLEKEGKTE
;
A
#
# COMPACT_ATOMS: atom_id res chain seq x y z
N MET A 1 -11.87 -13.33 -2.39
CA MET A 1 -11.53 -11.89 -2.46
C MET A 1 -12.28 -11.08 -1.41
N GLU A 2 -13.60 -11.28 -1.25
CA GLU A 2 -14.40 -10.59 -0.21
C GLU A 2 -13.85 -10.71 1.21
N LEU A 3 -13.38 -11.90 1.61
CA LEU A 3 -12.79 -12.09 2.94
C LEU A 3 -11.52 -11.23 3.15
N VAL A 4 -10.70 -11.08 2.12
CA VAL A 4 -9.49 -10.23 2.18
C VAL A 4 -9.90 -8.78 2.37
N ILE A 5 -10.88 -8.29 1.61
CA ILE A 5 -11.41 -6.92 1.77
C ILE A 5 -11.96 -6.71 3.19
N LYS A 6 -12.69 -7.69 3.74
CA LYS A 6 -13.18 -7.62 5.13
C LYS A 6 -12.03 -7.51 6.13
N HIS A 7 -10.95 -8.29 5.96
CA HIS A 7 -9.79 -8.23 6.84
C HIS A 7 -9.01 -6.91 6.70
N ILE A 8 -8.90 -6.39 5.48
CA ILE A 8 -8.37 -5.04 5.23
C ILE A 8 -9.22 -4.00 5.98
N GLY A 9 -10.55 -4.13 5.96
CA GLY A 9 -11.47 -3.25 6.70
C GLY A 9 -11.24 -3.27 8.20
N ASN A 10 -11.12 -4.47 8.78
CA ASN A 10 -10.82 -4.61 10.20
C ASN A 10 -9.49 -3.95 10.58
N LEU A 11 -8.46 -4.09 9.74
CA LEU A 11 -7.17 -3.47 9.97
C LEU A 11 -7.23 -1.95 9.76
N PHE A 12 -7.94 -1.46 8.75
CA PHE A 12 -8.07 -0.03 8.47
C PHE A 12 -8.76 0.70 9.63
N ASN A 13 -9.76 0.05 10.24
CA ASN A 13 -10.46 0.60 11.40
C ASN A 13 -9.58 0.76 12.65
N THR A 14 -8.36 0.20 12.69
CA THR A 14 -7.42 0.42 13.79
C THR A 14 -6.66 1.74 13.68
N ILE A 15 -6.57 2.30 12.47
CA ILE A 15 -5.87 3.56 12.19
C ILE A 15 -6.82 4.68 11.77
N HIS A 16 -8.06 4.35 11.41
CA HIS A 16 -9.05 5.31 10.92
C HIS A 16 -10.43 5.01 11.50
N ALA A 17 -11.12 6.05 12.03
CA ALA A 17 -12.36 5.86 12.78
C ALA A 17 -13.59 5.55 11.90
N HIS A 18 -13.56 5.97 10.64
CA HIS A 18 -14.65 5.79 9.69
C HIS A 18 -14.26 4.76 8.62
N PRO A 19 -15.24 4.04 8.04
CA PRO A 19 -14.97 3.22 6.86
C PRO A 19 -14.47 4.07 5.70
N TRP A 20 -13.79 3.44 4.75
CA TRP A 20 -13.42 4.08 3.50
C TRP A 20 -14.64 4.39 2.64
N ASP A 21 -14.48 5.35 1.72
CA ASP A 21 -15.49 5.64 0.70
C ASP A 21 -15.40 4.60 -0.43
N THR A 22 -14.18 4.31 -0.89
CA THR A 22 -13.93 3.32 -1.93
C THR A 22 -12.66 2.52 -1.67
N ILE A 23 -12.63 1.31 -2.23
CA ILE A 23 -11.47 0.45 -2.27
C ILE A 23 -11.34 -0.14 -3.68
N GLU A 24 -10.17 0.03 -4.29
CA GLU A 24 -9.90 -0.35 -5.66
C GLU A 24 -8.72 -1.31 -5.70
N LYS A 25 -8.86 -2.44 -6.39
CA LYS A 25 -7.72 -3.34 -6.62
C LYS A 25 -6.79 -2.70 -7.65
N ILE A 26 -5.49 -2.61 -7.34
CA ILE A 26 -4.48 -2.15 -8.29
C ILE A 26 -4.08 -3.33 -9.19
N PRO A 27 -3.92 -3.13 -10.51
CA PRO A 27 -3.42 -4.15 -11.42
C PRO A 27 -2.11 -4.76 -10.90
N GLN A 28 -2.03 -6.09 -10.93
CA GLN A 28 -0.89 -6.83 -10.39
C GLN A 28 0.34 -6.65 -11.30
N SER A 29 1.48 -6.28 -10.71
CA SER A 29 2.70 -5.89 -11.43
C SER A 29 3.84 -6.90 -11.25
N GLY A 30 3.52 -8.20 -11.34
CA GLY A 30 4.47 -9.29 -11.07
C GLY A 30 4.65 -9.60 -9.57
N GLY A 31 4.79 -10.89 -9.24
CA GLY A 31 4.85 -11.39 -7.86
C GLY A 31 3.47 -11.67 -7.24
N ASP A 32 3.44 -12.25 -6.04
CA ASP A 32 2.21 -12.75 -5.37
C ASP A 32 1.48 -11.68 -4.54
N ARG A 33 2.05 -10.48 -4.44
CA ARG A 33 1.47 -9.36 -3.68
C ARG A 33 0.28 -8.78 -4.44
N VAL A 34 -0.82 -8.60 -3.71
CA VAL A 34 -2.03 -7.95 -4.20
C VAL A 34 -2.20 -6.62 -3.49
N TYR A 35 -2.29 -5.54 -4.26
CA TYR A 35 -2.45 -4.19 -3.73
C TYR A 35 -3.88 -3.69 -3.92
N PHE A 36 -4.34 -2.95 -2.93
CA PHE A 36 -5.60 -2.21 -2.97
C PHE A 36 -5.34 -0.77 -2.58
N ARG A 37 -5.91 0.17 -3.33
CA ARG A 37 -5.97 1.57 -2.94
C ARG A 37 -7.27 1.81 -2.19
N ILE A 38 -7.14 2.32 -0.97
CA ILE A 38 -8.23 2.76 -0.12
C ILE A 38 -8.34 4.28 -0.26
N ILE A 39 -9.56 4.80 -0.42
CA ILE A 39 -9.83 6.24 -0.53
C ILE A 39 -10.84 6.62 0.55
N GLN A 40 -10.53 7.68 1.30
CA GLN A 40 -11.44 8.29 2.27
C GLN A 40 -11.27 9.81 2.21
N GLY A 41 -12.32 10.50 1.76
CA GLY A 41 -12.26 11.92 1.43
C GLY A 41 -11.14 12.23 0.43
N GLU A 42 -10.26 13.15 0.80
CA GLU A 42 -9.10 13.56 0.00
C GLU A 42 -7.83 12.73 0.30
N GLN A 43 -7.91 11.76 1.21
CA GLN A 43 -6.77 10.93 1.62
C GLN A 43 -6.85 9.53 1.01
N SER A 44 -5.68 8.92 0.84
CA SER A 44 -5.58 7.54 0.35
C SER A 44 -4.48 6.75 1.04
N TRP A 45 -4.65 5.43 1.00
CA TRP A 45 -3.75 4.44 1.57
C TRP A 45 -3.60 3.25 0.62
N ILE A 46 -2.51 2.51 0.78
CA ILE A 46 -2.33 1.24 0.11
C ILE A 46 -2.43 0.11 1.13
N ALA A 47 -3.32 -0.83 0.88
CA ALA A 47 -3.35 -2.11 1.56
C ALA A 47 -2.64 -3.15 0.68
N THR A 48 -1.69 -3.87 1.26
CA THR A 48 -1.03 -4.98 0.60
C THR A 48 -1.47 -6.27 1.25
N TYR A 49 -1.87 -7.24 0.43
CA TYR A 49 -2.14 -8.62 0.85
C TYR A 49 -1.09 -9.56 0.24
N SER A 50 -0.50 -10.41 1.06
CA SER A 50 0.45 -11.44 0.66
C SER A 50 0.40 -12.64 1.58
N LEU A 51 0.56 -13.84 1.04
CA LEU A 51 0.77 -15.06 1.82
C LEU A 51 2.25 -15.31 2.15
N ASN A 52 3.16 -14.55 1.53
CA ASN A 52 4.59 -14.62 1.82
C ASN A 52 4.93 -13.75 3.04
N ILE A 53 4.71 -14.31 4.24
CA ILE A 53 4.90 -13.60 5.51
C ILE A 53 6.33 -13.07 5.66
N ARG A 54 7.34 -13.85 5.28
CA ARG A 54 8.75 -13.44 5.36
C ARG A 54 9.04 -12.21 4.51
N GLU A 55 8.48 -12.15 3.31
CA GLU A 55 8.61 -10.98 2.43
C GLU A 55 7.89 -9.76 3.04
N SER A 56 6.67 -9.92 3.56
CA SER A 56 5.93 -8.84 4.23
C SER A 56 6.70 -8.26 5.42
N GLU A 57 7.22 -9.11 6.31
CA GLU A 57 8.01 -8.67 7.47
C GLU A 57 9.29 -7.95 7.04
N THR A 58 9.99 -8.49 6.03
CA THR A 58 11.22 -7.89 5.50
C THR A 58 10.92 -6.52 4.88
N PHE A 59 9.84 -6.40 4.12
CA PHE A 59 9.40 -5.12 3.54
C PHE A 59 9.13 -4.09 4.63
N VAL A 60 8.33 -4.44 5.65
CA VAL A 60 7.98 -3.53 6.75
C VAL A 60 9.24 -3.06 7.49
N TYR A 61 10.15 -3.99 7.83
CA TYR A 61 11.42 -3.66 8.48
C TYR A 61 12.25 -2.63 7.69
N PHE A 62 12.44 -2.86 6.38
CA PHE A 62 13.22 -1.93 5.56
C PHE A 62 12.49 -0.60 5.32
N ALA A 63 11.17 -0.63 5.10
CA ALA A 63 10.37 0.57 4.93
C ALA A 63 10.47 1.49 6.16
N ASP A 64 10.31 0.93 7.36
CA ASP A 64 10.44 1.69 8.61
C ASP A 64 11.86 2.24 8.79
N HIS A 65 12.89 1.39 8.59
CA HIS A 65 14.29 1.80 8.71
C HIS A 65 14.67 2.95 7.76
N PHE A 66 14.20 2.90 6.51
CA PHE A 66 14.47 3.94 5.52
C PHE A 66 13.63 5.20 5.77
N TYR A 67 12.40 5.06 6.25
CA TYR A 67 11.55 6.17 6.63
C TYR A 67 12.15 6.98 7.78
N GLU A 68 12.67 6.31 8.82
CA GLU A 68 13.37 6.95 9.95
C GLU A 68 14.61 7.74 9.53
N LYS A 69 15.22 7.38 8.40
CA LYS A 69 16.36 8.08 7.80
C LYS A 69 15.95 9.22 6.86
N GLY A 70 14.65 9.48 6.69
CA GLY A 70 14.14 10.53 5.81
C GLY A 70 14.21 10.20 4.31
N LEU A 71 14.30 8.93 3.94
CA LEU A 71 14.26 8.52 2.54
C LEU A 71 12.82 8.54 2.00
N PRO A 72 12.61 8.73 0.69
CA PRO A 72 11.29 8.80 0.07
C PRO A 72 10.67 7.40 -0.11
N VAL A 73 10.37 6.74 1.02
CA VAL A 73 9.69 5.45 1.09
C VAL A 73 8.34 5.61 1.79
N PRO A 74 7.36 4.74 1.53
CA PRO A 74 6.07 4.82 2.20
C PRO A 74 6.22 4.47 3.68
N LYS A 75 5.55 5.22 4.56
CA LYS A 75 5.41 4.82 5.96
C LYS A 75 4.45 3.63 6.08
N VAL A 76 4.85 2.57 6.79
CA VAL A 76 3.91 1.51 7.20
C VAL A 76 3.14 1.97 8.43
N LEU A 77 1.82 1.80 8.41
CA LEU A 77 0.91 2.34 9.42
C LEU A 77 0.35 1.26 10.35
N ALA A 78 0.10 0.07 9.81
CA ALA A 78 -0.40 -1.07 10.56
C ALA A 78 -0.09 -2.38 9.84
N MET A 79 -0.01 -3.47 10.60
CA MET A 79 0.12 -4.84 10.09
C MET A 79 -0.86 -5.75 10.83
N SER A 80 -1.50 -6.66 10.11
CA SER A 80 -2.40 -7.66 10.70
C SER A 80 -1.64 -8.64 11.59
N ALA A 81 -2.33 -9.24 12.56
CA ALA A 81 -1.71 -10.17 13.51
C ALA A 81 -1.09 -11.41 12.84
N ASP A 82 -1.70 -11.88 11.75
CA ASP A 82 -1.22 -12.99 10.92
C ASP A 82 -0.16 -12.55 9.88
N LYS A 83 0.15 -11.24 9.82
CA LYS A 83 1.18 -10.62 8.97
C LYS A 83 0.94 -10.79 7.47
N THR A 84 -0.29 -11.14 7.08
CA THR A 84 -0.69 -11.30 5.68
C THR A 84 -1.15 -9.99 5.05
N ILE A 85 -1.48 -8.97 5.86
CA ILE A 85 -1.94 -7.67 5.41
C ILE A 85 -1.15 -6.58 6.13
N TYR A 86 -0.74 -5.54 5.40
CA TYR A 86 -0.27 -4.30 5.98
C TYR A 86 -0.84 -3.08 5.24
N LEU A 87 -0.97 -1.98 5.96
CA LEU A 87 -1.41 -0.68 5.46
C LEU A 87 -0.21 0.26 5.42
N GLN A 88 -0.08 1.00 4.34
CA GLN A 88 0.99 1.98 4.15
C GLN A 88 0.45 3.27 3.55
N GLN A 89 1.25 4.33 3.67
CA GLN A 89 1.04 5.58 2.96
C GLN A 89 0.93 5.35 1.45
N ASP A 90 -0.02 6.03 0.80
CA ASP A 90 -0.07 6.14 -0.65
C ASP A 90 0.83 7.31 -1.11
N LEU A 91 1.85 6.99 -1.92
CA LEU A 91 2.75 8.00 -2.49
C LEU A 91 2.21 8.63 -3.78
N GLY A 92 1.00 8.25 -4.20
CA GLY A 92 0.33 8.79 -5.36
C GLY A 92 0.27 7.82 -6.54
N ARG A 93 -0.17 8.35 -7.69
CA ARG A 93 -0.47 7.56 -8.90
C ARG A 93 0.55 7.73 -10.01
N VAL A 94 1.41 8.74 -9.93
CA VAL A 94 2.35 9.08 -11.00
C VAL A 94 3.62 8.27 -10.81
N SER A 95 3.87 7.36 -11.73
CA SER A 95 5.13 6.62 -11.84
C SER A 95 6.12 7.38 -12.71
N LEU A 96 7.41 7.03 -12.60
CA LEU A 96 8.43 7.55 -13.50
C LEU A 96 8.15 7.18 -14.97
N LEU A 97 7.54 6.01 -15.21
CA LEU A 97 7.14 5.60 -16.55
C LEU A 97 6.07 6.54 -17.13
N ASP A 98 5.05 6.92 -16.34
CA ASP A 98 4.02 7.87 -16.79
C ASP A 98 4.65 9.22 -17.21
N VAL A 99 5.64 9.68 -16.45
CA VAL A 99 6.40 10.90 -16.79
C VAL A 99 7.17 10.71 -18.10
N LEU A 100 7.89 9.60 -18.25
CA LEU A 100 8.65 9.29 -19.46
C LEU A 100 7.76 9.14 -20.70
N GLU A 101 6.59 8.54 -20.57
CA GLU A 101 5.63 8.39 -21.69
C GLU A 101 5.02 9.74 -22.10
N LYS A 102 4.81 10.64 -21.13
CA LYS A 102 4.26 11.97 -21.38
C LYS A 102 5.29 12.95 -21.92
N GLU A 103 6.50 12.94 -21.38
CA GLU A 103 7.52 13.96 -21.63
C GLU A 103 8.65 13.48 -22.54
N GLY A 104 8.90 12.17 -22.61
CA GLY A 104 9.84 11.55 -23.53
C GLY A 104 11.28 12.08 -23.43
N LYS A 105 12.10 11.69 -24.41
CA LYS A 105 13.38 12.36 -24.63
C LYS A 105 13.10 13.72 -25.27
N THR A 106 13.27 14.79 -24.52
CA THR A 106 13.41 16.15 -25.06
C THR A 106 14.83 16.33 -25.61
N GLU A 107 15.03 17.21 -26.59
CA GLU A 107 16.37 17.51 -27.15
C GLU A 107 17.35 18.07 -26.12
#